data_AF-A0A3C0QMS5-F1
#
_entry.id   AF-A0A3C0QMS5-F1
#
_cell.length_a   1.000
_cell.length_b   1.000
_cell.length_c   1.000
_cell.angle_alpha   90.00
_cell.angle_beta   90.00
_cell.angle_gamma   90.00
#
_symmetry.space_group_name_H-M   'P 1'
#
loop_
_entity.id
_entity.type
_entity.pdbx_description
1 polymer ?
#
loop_
_entity_poly.entity_id
_entity_poly.type
_entity_poly.pdbx_seq_one_letter_code
_entity_poly.pdbx_strand_id
1 'polypeptide(L)'
;MRPIFLILPACLVLLTGCSRAGEIPQINTAEMSVSPDSSAENDELQPEEMDIENVPDSVPDEEPTTQERETIPPVIIERIQNVQNDGNIHIFDDEHLFSEEVTQKYNDYLEWLSISRQMDTAVVITTHLDNVTPEEFAKGYYQTLYGKNSSGFLVLINNDTGKDFIYRQGVCASDMRDPTAEIFRATPELVEGNYASALEILLTIGEQIPEYVFDRANAIKTNERTALAEKAKETGHSYDVIMIKLPEPEKGVSVEEQLNSFAEEKRQELNAELLLLMDVRSQKCVISGTPPEGLTSEVQKMWKQKNIFDAAVLYYDKLKS
;
A
#
# COMPACT_ATOMS: atom_id res chain seq x y z
N MET A 1 40.57 1.60 -45.59
CA MET A 1 41.41 0.85 -44.64
C MET A 1 40.49 0.33 -43.54
N ARG A 2 40.38 -1.00 -43.43
CA ARG A 2 39.73 -1.71 -42.32
C ARG A 2 40.79 -2.07 -41.27
N PRO A 3 40.38 -2.23 -40.02
CA PRO A 3 40.62 -3.47 -39.27
C PRO A 3 39.24 -4.01 -38.82
N ILE A 4 38.75 -5.23 -39.05
CA ILE A 4 39.26 -6.62 -39.03
C ILE A 4 39.84 -7.06 -37.67
N PHE A 5 38.89 -7.62 -36.89
CA PHE A 5 38.94 -8.81 -36.01
C PHE A 5 39.91 -8.86 -34.83
N LEU A 6 39.33 -9.07 -33.62
CA LEU A 6 39.46 -10.36 -32.94
C LEU A 6 38.31 -10.58 -31.94
N ILE A 7 37.49 -11.59 -32.24
CA ILE A 7 36.54 -12.27 -31.34
C ILE A 7 37.29 -13.51 -30.81
N LEU A 8 37.13 -13.84 -29.51
CA LEU A 8 36.91 -15.17 -28.88
C LEU A 8 37.34 -15.17 -27.38
N PRO A 9 36.87 -16.13 -26.54
CA PRO A 9 35.95 -15.84 -25.44
C PRO A 9 36.36 -16.52 -24.12
N ALA A 10 35.41 -16.60 -23.19
CA ALA A 10 35.29 -17.58 -22.10
C ALA A 10 36.17 -17.36 -20.86
N CYS A 11 35.51 -17.00 -19.76
CA CYS A 11 35.70 -17.68 -18.48
C CYS A 11 34.35 -17.81 -17.77
N LEU A 12 33.73 -18.97 -18.02
CA LEU A 12 32.66 -19.57 -17.25
C LEU A 12 33.24 -19.97 -15.88
N VAL A 13 32.80 -19.33 -14.80
CA VAL A 13 33.00 -19.86 -13.43
C VAL A 13 31.66 -20.38 -12.94
N LEU A 14 31.49 -21.69 -13.11
CA LEU A 14 30.52 -22.48 -12.37
C LEU A 14 31.12 -22.76 -10.99
N LEU A 15 30.55 -22.19 -9.94
CA LEU A 15 30.69 -22.70 -8.58
C LEU A 15 29.36 -23.31 -8.16
N THR A 16 29.28 -24.62 -8.35
CA THR A 16 28.34 -25.50 -7.65
C THR A 16 28.78 -25.64 -6.19
N GLY A 17 27.87 -25.41 -5.25
CA GLY A 17 28.10 -25.67 -3.83
C GLY A 17 26.79 -25.72 -3.06
N CYS A 18 26.29 -26.92 -2.83
CA CYS A 18 25.07 -27.23 -2.10
C CYS A 18 25.07 -26.78 -0.62
N SER A 19 23.89 -26.36 -0.18
CA SER A 19 23.26 -26.67 1.12
C SER A 19 23.98 -26.23 2.41
N ARG A 20 23.40 -25.22 3.09
CA ARG A 20 23.02 -25.38 4.51
C ARG A 20 22.02 -24.31 4.95
N ALA A 21 20.90 -24.77 5.49
CA ALA A 21 20.02 -24.01 6.35
C ALA A 21 20.79 -23.49 7.58
N GLY A 22 20.70 -22.19 7.86
CA GLY A 22 20.98 -21.58 9.16
C GLY A 22 19.68 -20.91 9.59
N GLU A 23 18.95 -21.48 10.55
CA GLU A 23 19.08 -21.22 11.99
C GLU A 23 18.83 -19.74 12.33
N ILE A 24 17.57 -19.46 12.60
CA ILE A 24 17.06 -18.27 13.28
C ILE A 24 17.60 -18.29 14.72
N PRO A 25 18.18 -17.21 15.26
CA PRO A 25 18.63 -17.18 16.65
C PRO A 25 17.42 -17.23 17.59
N GLN A 26 17.35 -18.30 18.40
CA GLN A 26 16.44 -18.38 19.53
C GLN A 26 16.87 -17.38 20.61
N ILE A 27 15.98 -16.45 20.95
CA ILE A 27 16.15 -15.59 22.13
C ILE A 27 15.62 -16.39 23.33
N ASN A 28 16.52 -16.71 24.25
CA ASN A 28 16.23 -17.36 25.53
C ASN A 28 15.30 -16.47 26.37
N THR A 29 14.09 -16.96 26.63
CA THR A 29 13.24 -16.49 27.74
C THR A 29 13.77 -17.07 29.04
N ALA A 30 14.45 -16.23 29.84
CA ALA A 30 14.71 -16.53 31.23
C ALA A 30 13.45 -16.23 32.05
N GLU A 31 12.96 -17.28 32.71
CA GLU A 31 11.91 -17.23 33.72
C GLU A 31 12.37 -16.38 34.92
N MET A 32 11.55 -15.41 35.34
CA MET A 32 11.58 -14.91 36.71
C MET A 32 10.18 -15.06 37.32
N SER A 33 10.09 -16.09 38.14
CA SER A 33 9.03 -16.35 39.10
C SER A 33 9.06 -15.33 40.24
N VAL A 34 7.94 -14.66 40.53
CA VAL A 34 7.59 -14.27 41.90
C VAL A 34 6.07 -14.40 42.08
N SER A 35 5.68 -15.27 43.02
CA SER A 35 4.31 -15.49 43.49
C SER A 35 3.92 -14.47 44.59
N PRO A 36 2.62 -14.36 44.93
CA PRO A 36 2.04 -13.20 45.60
C PRO A 36 1.92 -13.35 47.11
N ASP A 37 1.90 -12.24 47.83
CA ASP A 37 1.38 -12.12 49.21
C ASP A 37 0.99 -10.65 49.42
N SER A 38 -0.30 -10.32 49.44
CA SER A 38 -1.21 -10.24 50.60
C SER A 38 -0.85 -9.16 51.63
N SER A 39 -1.71 -8.14 51.71
CA SER A 39 -2.42 -7.73 52.93
C SER A 39 -3.15 -6.41 52.69
N ALA A 40 -4.45 -6.45 52.94
CA ALA A 40 -5.35 -5.31 52.97
C ALA A 40 -4.99 -4.34 54.10
N GLU A 41 -5.19 -3.05 53.86
CA GLU A 41 -5.62 -2.12 54.91
C GLU A 41 -6.54 -1.06 54.29
N ASN A 42 -7.76 -1.04 54.80
CA ASN A 42 -8.78 -0.01 54.60
C ASN A 42 -8.29 1.29 55.23
N ASP A 43 -8.54 2.42 54.57
CA ASP A 43 -8.90 3.62 55.32
C ASP A 43 -9.96 4.42 54.56
N GLU A 44 -11.09 4.59 55.22
CA GLU A 44 -12.23 5.40 54.80
C GLU A 44 -11.91 6.88 54.99
N LEU A 45 -12.04 7.70 53.94
CA LEU A 45 -12.31 9.12 54.10
C LEU A 45 -13.43 9.54 53.14
N GLN A 46 -14.50 10.04 53.75
CA GLN A 46 -15.74 10.50 53.13
C GLN A 46 -15.55 11.81 52.32
N PRO A 47 -16.46 12.11 51.36
CA PRO A 47 -16.30 13.21 50.43
C PRO A 47 -16.72 14.55 51.04
N GLU A 48 -15.95 15.61 50.79
CA GLU A 48 -16.37 16.98 51.07
C GLU A 48 -17.39 17.43 50.01
N GLU A 49 -18.57 17.79 50.50
CA GLU A 49 -19.66 18.42 49.76
C GLU A 49 -19.21 19.81 49.28
N MET A 50 -19.40 20.12 47.99
CA MET A 50 -19.24 21.47 47.46
C MET A 50 -20.58 21.93 46.90
N ASP A 51 -21.04 23.06 47.43
CA ASP A 51 -22.33 23.68 47.24
C ASP A 51 -22.70 23.96 45.78
N ILE A 52 -23.94 23.61 45.42
CA ILE A 52 -24.59 23.98 44.16
C ILE A 52 -25.43 25.23 44.42
N GLU A 53 -24.94 26.40 44.00
CA GLU A 53 -25.75 27.63 43.87
C GLU A 53 -26.05 27.95 42.38
N ASN A 54 -27.27 27.57 41.98
CA ASN A 54 -28.21 28.22 41.05
C ASN A 54 -27.84 29.63 40.51
N VAL A 55 -27.69 29.86 39.19
CA VAL A 55 -28.69 30.41 38.19
C VAL A 55 -27.91 31.30 37.18
N PRO A 56 -28.33 31.61 35.90
CA PRO A 56 -29.51 31.23 35.10
C PRO A 56 -29.24 30.60 33.71
N ASP A 57 -30.31 29.99 33.19
CA ASP A 57 -30.65 29.75 31.78
C ASP A 57 -30.26 30.89 30.82
N SER A 58 -29.46 30.59 29.80
CA SER A 58 -29.54 31.15 28.45
C SER A 58 -28.55 30.42 27.54
N VAL A 59 -28.97 29.29 26.97
CA VAL A 59 -28.27 28.65 25.85
C VAL A 59 -28.63 29.44 24.58
N PRO A 60 -27.67 30.08 23.88
CA PRO A 60 -27.91 30.51 22.52
C PRO A 60 -27.92 29.26 21.63
N ASP A 61 -28.92 29.13 20.76
CA ASP A 61 -28.93 28.18 19.65
C ASP A 61 -27.63 28.33 18.84
N GLU A 62 -26.67 27.42 19.05
CA GLU A 62 -25.58 27.22 18.10
C GLU A 62 -26.16 26.45 16.90
N GLU A 63 -26.31 27.18 15.79
CA GLU A 63 -26.56 26.60 14.47
C GLU A 63 -25.57 25.45 14.21
N PRO A 64 -26.00 24.36 13.54
CA PRO A 64 -25.13 23.24 13.27
C PRO A 64 -23.95 23.72 12.42
N THR A 65 -22.77 23.73 13.04
CA THR A 65 -21.53 24.12 12.41
C THR A 65 -21.28 23.22 11.21
N THR A 66 -20.92 23.90 10.13
CA THR A 66 -20.77 23.42 8.77
C THR A 66 -19.82 22.22 8.71
N GLN A 67 -20.18 21.21 7.92
CA GLN A 67 -19.33 20.08 7.56
C GLN A 67 -17.91 20.56 7.23
N GLU A 68 -16.96 20.04 7.98
CA GLU A 68 -15.52 20.22 7.80
C GLU A 68 -15.15 19.75 6.39
N ARG A 69 -15.03 20.70 5.46
CA ARG A 69 -14.40 20.42 4.16
C ARG A 69 -12.92 20.22 4.46
N GLU A 70 -12.47 18.96 4.40
CA GLU A 70 -11.06 18.63 4.21
C GLU A 70 -10.55 19.43 3.01
N THR A 71 -9.90 20.57 3.27
CA THR A 71 -9.31 21.42 2.25
C THR A 71 -7.84 21.07 2.18
N ILE A 72 -7.41 20.60 1.02
CA ILE A 72 -6.01 20.30 0.74
C ILE A 72 -5.21 21.61 0.84
N PRO A 73 -4.13 21.68 1.62
CA PRO A 73 -3.27 22.86 1.68
C PRO A 73 -2.84 23.34 0.28
N PRO A 74 -2.97 24.65 -0.05
CA PRO A 74 -2.64 25.18 -1.37
C PRO A 74 -1.23 24.85 -1.86
N VAL A 75 -0.26 24.74 -0.95
CA VAL A 75 1.13 24.39 -1.28
C VAL A 75 1.25 23.00 -1.90
N ILE A 76 0.40 22.05 -1.49
CA ILE A 76 0.41 20.68 -2.02
C ILE A 76 0.01 20.71 -3.50
N ILE A 77 -1.00 21.53 -3.84
CA ILE A 77 -1.49 21.68 -5.21
C ILE A 77 -0.42 22.27 -6.11
N GLU A 78 0.25 23.34 -5.66
CA GLU A 78 1.34 23.97 -6.41
C GLU A 78 2.52 23.00 -6.63
N ARG A 79 2.94 22.29 -5.57
CA ARG A 79 4.05 21.32 -5.64
C ARG A 79 3.77 20.20 -6.64
N ILE A 80 2.57 19.61 -6.59
CA ILE A 80 2.21 18.49 -7.48
C ILE A 80 2.09 18.97 -8.94
N GLN A 81 1.51 20.14 -9.19
CA GLN A 81 1.34 20.68 -10.54
C GLN A 81 2.68 20.99 -11.24
N ASN A 82 3.71 21.35 -10.48
CA ASN A 82 5.04 21.62 -11.03
C ASN A 82 5.82 20.35 -11.40
N VAL A 83 5.41 19.19 -10.90
CA VAL A 83 6.12 17.90 -11.05
C VAL A 83 5.44 16.97 -12.06
N GLN A 84 4.11 17.07 -12.26
CA GLN A 84 3.28 16.14 -13.05
C GLN A 84 3.51 16.08 -14.59
N ASN A 85 4.69 16.45 -15.12
CA ASN A 85 4.99 16.30 -16.55
C ASN A 85 5.65 14.96 -16.92
N ASP A 86 6.05 14.14 -15.95
CA ASP A 86 6.61 12.81 -16.19
C ASP A 86 5.97 11.79 -15.23
N GLY A 87 5.38 10.73 -15.78
CA GLY A 87 4.50 9.81 -15.05
C GLY A 87 5.19 8.91 -14.01
N ASN A 88 6.52 9.02 -13.87
CA ASN A 88 7.38 8.12 -13.10
C ASN A 88 7.98 8.77 -11.83
N ILE A 89 7.44 9.90 -11.37
CA ILE A 89 7.98 10.58 -10.19
C ILE A 89 7.26 10.11 -8.93
N HIS A 90 7.98 9.40 -8.07
CA HIS A 90 7.49 8.93 -6.78
C HIS A 90 8.15 9.63 -5.60
N ILE A 91 9.27 10.34 -5.82
CA ILE A 91 10.01 11.06 -4.77
C ILE A 91 9.91 12.56 -4.99
N PHE A 92 9.42 13.24 -3.95
CA PHE A 92 9.28 14.69 -3.87
C PHE A 92 10.23 15.17 -2.76
N ASP A 93 11.47 15.49 -3.15
CA ASP A 93 12.53 15.94 -2.26
C ASP A 93 12.72 17.46 -2.35
N ASP A 94 11.94 18.20 -1.55
CA ASP A 94 11.92 19.67 -1.57
C ASP A 94 13.22 20.28 -1.02
N GLU A 95 14.00 19.49 -0.28
CA GLU A 95 15.24 19.91 0.35
C GLU A 95 16.50 19.53 -0.44
N HIS A 96 16.33 18.79 -1.54
CA HIS A 96 17.42 18.31 -2.39
C HIS A 96 18.48 17.52 -1.59
N LEU A 97 18.03 16.70 -0.65
CA LEU A 97 18.87 15.84 0.18
C LEU A 97 19.41 14.64 -0.61
N PHE A 98 18.71 14.23 -1.67
CA PHE A 98 19.13 13.15 -2.54
C PHE A 98 19.88 13.65 -3.77
N SER A 99 20.95 12.93 -4.09
CA SER A 99 21.57 13.01 -5.42
C SER A 99 20.66 12.39 -6.48
N GLU A 100 20.88 12.73 -7.74
CA GLU A 100 20.14 12.15 -8.88
C GLU A 100 20.20 10.61 -8.90
N GLU A 101 21.36 10.02 -8.59
CA GLU A 101 21.52 8.56 -8.52
C GLU A 101 20.65 7.93 -7.42
N VAL A 102 20.59 8.57 -6.25
CA VAL A 102 19.77 8.11 -5.12
C VAL A 102 18.29 8.25 -5.43
N THR A 103 17.90 9.39 -6.01
CA THR A 103 16.52 9.63 -6.45
C THR A 103 16.09 8.60 -7.49
N GLN A 104 16.93 8.30 -8.49
CA GLN A 104 16.61 7.29 -9.50
C GLN A 104 16.46 5.90 -8.87
N LYS A 105 17.40 5.48 -8.02
CA LYS A 105 17.36 4.17 -7.34
C LYS A 105 16.04 3.94 -6.62
N TYR A 106 15.59 4.93 -5.84
CA TYR A 106 14.36 4.76 -5.06
C TYR A 106 13.09 5.03 -5.88
N ASN A 107 13.13 5.86 -6.93
CA ASN A 107 12.03 5.92 -7.89
C ASN A 107 11.84 4.58 -8.60
N ASP A 108 12.90 3.94 -9.08
CA ASP A 108 12.83 2.60 -9.71
C ASP A 108 12.25 1.56 -8.74
N TYR A 109 12.60 1.65 -7.45
CA TYR A 109 12.07 0.76 -6.43
C TYR A 109 10.58 1.01 -6.13
N LEU A 110 10.16 2.27 -6.07
CA LEU A 110 8.75 2.65 -5.90
C LEU A 110 7.91 2.28 -7.14
N GLU A 111 8.47 2.43 -8.34
CA GLU A 111 7.86 1.96 -9.59
C GLU A 111 7.70 0.43 -9.58
N TRP A 112 8.73 -0.30 -9.13
CA TRP A 112 8.64 -1.75 -8.95
C TRP A 112 7.55 -2.14 -7.93
N LEU A 113 7.44 -1.46 -6.80
CA LEU A 113 6.33 -1.67 -5.85
C LEU A 113 4.99 -1.37 -6.53
N SER A 114 4.91 -0.29 -7.31
CA SER A 114 3.67 0.11 -7.97
C SER A 114 3.20 -0.94 -8.97
N ILE A 115 4.10 -1.48 -9.79
CA ILE A 115 3.78 -2.52 -10.77
C ILE A 115 3.51 -3.85 -10.06
N SER A 116 4.46 -4.34 -9.27
CA SER A 116 4.43 -5.70 -8.71
C SER A 116 3.39 -5.90 -7.61
N ARG A 117 3.00 -4.81 -6.92
CA ARG A 117 2.01 -4.82 -5.83
C ARG A 117 0.73 -4.05 -6.17
N GLN A 118 0.64 -3.46 -7.37
CA GLN A 118 -0.48 -2.63 -7.85
C GLN A 118 -0.91 -1.58 -6.81
N MET A 119 0.06 -0.93 -6.18
CA MET A 119 -0.15 0.10 -5.16
C MET A 119 0.39 1.45 -5.61
N ASP A 120 -0.22 2.53 -5.15
CA ASP A 120 0.26 3.87 -5.45
C ASP A 120 1.20 4.31 -4.32
N THR A 121 2.45 4.67 -4.63
CA THR A 121 3.47 4.94 -3.60
C THR A 121 4.17 6.26 -3.83
N ALA A 122 4.42 7.01 -2.76
CA ALA A 122 5.18 8.25 -2.83
C ALA A 122 6.04 8.46 -1.58
N VAL A 123 7.11 9.23 -1.74
CA VAL A 123 7.96 9.73 -0.68
C VAL A 123 7.99 11.24 -0.77
N VAL A 124 7.73 11.91 0.34
CA VAL A 124 7.80 13.38 0.44
C VAL A 124 8.79 13.74 1.55
N ILE A 125 9.75 14.59 1.21
CA ILE A 125 10.75 15.14 2.13
C ILE A 125 10.53 16.65 2.17
N THR A 126 10.22 17.20 3.34
CA THR A 126 9.85 18.62 3.48
C THR A 126 10.19 19.17 4.88
N THR A 127 10.52 20.46 4.92
CA THR A 127 10.61 21.30 6.14
C THR A 127 9.37 22.15 6.38
N HIS A 128 8.34 22.02 5.56
CA HIS A 128 7.17 22.89 5.60
C HIS A 128 5.88 22.09 5.49
N LEU A 129 5.10 22.09 6.57
CA LEU A 129 3.77 21.49 6.64
C LEU A 129 2.62 22.51 6.64
N ASP A 130 2.89 23.81 6.50
CA ASP A 130 1.86 24.87 6.44
C ASP A 130 0.85 24.88 7.61
N ASN A 131 1.34 24.61 8.82
CA ASN A 131 0.56 24.56 10.06
C ASN A 131 -0.49 23.44 10.13
N VAL A 132 -0.44 22.44 9.25
CA VAL A 132 -1.21 21.19 9.44
C VAL A 132 -0.36 20.13 10.14
N THR A 133 -1.01 19.11 10.69
CA THR A 133 -0.29 17.98 11.28
C THR A 133 0.41 17.13 10.21
N PRO A 134 1.47 16.37 10.56
CA PRO A 134 2.12 15.45 9.61
C PRO A 134 1.15 14.44 8.98
N GLU A 135 0.16 13.99 9.75
CA GLU A 135 -0.88 13.07 9.27
C GLU A 135 -1.79 13.71 8.23
N GLU A 136 -2.33 14.90 8.51
CA GLU A 136 -3.17 15.65 7.58
C GLU A 136 -2.42 16.02 6.31
N PHE A 137 -1.15 16.41 6.45
CA PHE A 137 -0.28 16.72 5.33
C PHE A 137 -0.08 15.48 4.43
N ALA A 138 0.37 14.37 5.00
CA ALA A 138 0.62 13.14 4.25
C ALA A 138 -0.63 12.61 3.56
N LYS A 139 -1.78 12.64 4.25
CA LYS A 139 -3.09 12.28 3.69
C LYS A 139 -3.47 13.19 2.54
N GLY A 140 -3.39 14.51 2.73
CA GLY A 140 -3.73 15.50 1.71
C GLY A 140 -2.86 15.37 0.47
N TYR A 141 -1.55 15.16 0.66
CA TYR A 141 -0.59 14.97 -0.43
C TYR A 141 -0.90 13.71 -1.24
N TYR A 142 -1.04 12.57 -0.56
CA TYR A 142 -1.35 11.30 -1.20
C TYR A 142 -2.67 11.35 -1.97
N GLN A 143 -3.73 11.90 -1.35
CA GLN A 143 -5.04 12.01 -1.99
C GLN A 143 -5.06 12.98 -3.16
N THR A 144 -4.15 13.97 -3.19
CA THR A 144 -4.00 14.86 -4.34
C THR A 144 -3.28 14.17 -5.49
N LEU A 145 -2.26 13.36 -5.20
CA LEU A 145 -1.55 12.58 -6.22
C LEU A 145 -2.44 11.49 -6.84
N TYR A 146 -3.12 10.71 -6.01
CA TYR A 146 -3.72 9.44 -6.44
C TYR A 146 -5.25 9.38 -6.27
N GLY A 147 -5.86 10.38 -5.64
CA GLY A 147 -7.29 10.41 -5.35
C GLY A 147 -7.70 9.62 -4.10
N LYS A 148 -8.92 9.84 -3.62
CA LYS A 148 -9.46 9.22 -2.38
C LYS A 148 -9.81 7.73 -2.49
N ASN A 149 -9.83 7.19 -3.71
CA ASN A 149 -10.18 5.79 -3.98
C ASN A 149 -8.97 4.94 -4.38
N SER A 150 -7.75 5.49 -4.30
CA SER A 150 -6.51 4.74 -4.52
C SER A 150 -6.18 3.83 -3.34
N SER A 151 -5.24 2.91 -3.58
CA SER A 151 -4.73 1.98 -2.57
C SER A 151 -3.21 2.01 -2.59
N GLY A 152 -2.59 2.28 -1.46
CA GLY A 152 -1.17 2.61 -1.41
C GLY A 152 -0.75 3.32 -0.14
N PHE A 153 0.47 3.86 -0.15
CA PHE A 153 1.04 4.56 1.00
C PHE A 153 1.91 5.75 0.60
N LEU A 154 2.07 6.69 1.53
CA LEU A 154 3.01 7.81 1.41
C LEU A 154 3.94 7.82 2.62
N VAL A 155 5.24 7.89 2.37
CA VAL A 155 6.25 8.17 3.39
C VAL A 155 6.48 9.67 3.45
N LEU A 156 6.27 10.25 4.62
CA LEU A 156 6.61 11.65 4.92
C LEU A 156 7.84 11.67 5.82
N ILE A 157 8.94 12.21 5.30
CA ILE A 157 10.10 12.62 6.08
C ILE A 157 9.93 14.10 6.39
N ASN A 158 9.76 14.42 7.68
CA ASN A 158 9.35 15.74 8.11
C ASN A 158 10.45 16.43 8.91
N ASN A 159 11.28 17.19 8.22
CA ASN A 159 12.38 17.94 8.82
C ASN A 159 11.92 19.24 9.51
N ASP A 160 10.63 19.61 9.45
CA ASP A 160 10.05 20.74 10.20
C ASP A 160 9.99 20.40 11.70
N THR A 161 9.31 19.31 12.02
CA THR A 161 9.03 18.91 13.43
C THR A 161 9.81 17.69 13.89
N GLY A 162 10.50 16.99 12.98
CA GLY A 162 11.15 15.70 13.24
C GLY A 162 10.15 14.54 13.45
N LYS A 163 8.87 14.76 13.13
CA LYS A 163 7.81 13.75 13.21
C LYS A 163 7.49 13.19 11.84
N ASP A 164 8.20 12.12 11.50
CA ASP A 164 7.95 11.36 10.29
C ASP A 164 6.63 10.59 10.37
N PHE A 165 6.05 10.28 9.21
CA PHE A 165 4.74 9.64 9.15
C PHE A 165 4.63 8.73 7.93
N ILE A 166 3.89 7.62 8.06
CA ILE A 166 3.50 6.79 6.92
C ILE A 166 1.98 6.78 6.82
N TYR A 167 1.45 7.48 5.82
CA TYR A 167 0.03 7.44 5.49
C TYR A 167 -0.28 6.19 4.67
N ARG A 168 -1.41 5.53 4.96
CA ARG A 168 -1.86 4.31 4.27
C ARG A 168 -3.31 4.47 3.84
N GLN A 169 -3.64 4.05 2.63
CA GLN A 169 -5.01 4.08 2.08
C GLN A 169 -5.37 2.76 1.41
N GLY A 170 -6.66 2.42 1.40
CA GLY A 170 -7.17 1.22 0.74
C GLY A 170 -6.66 -0.06 1.39
N VAL A 171 -6.22 -1.02 0.57
CA VAL A 171 -5.68 -2.32 1.04
C VAL A 171 -4.45 -2.12 1.92
N CYS A 172 -3.64 -1.10 1.64
CA CYS A 172 -2.46 -0.81 2.45
C CYS A 172 -2.81 -0.43 3.89
N ALA A 173 -3.98 0.18 4.12
CA ALA A 173 -4.43 0.48 5.47
C ALA A 173 -4.84 -0.77 6.27
N SER A 174 -5.33 -1.83 5.60
CA SER A 174 -5.75 -3.08 6.27
C SER A 174 -4.64 -4.13 6.36
N ASP A 175 -3.73 -4.18 5.38
CA ASP A 175 -2.81 -5.30 5.20
C ASP A 175 -1.38 -4.97 5.62
N MET A 176 -0.98 -3.69 5.59
CA MET A 176 0.29 -3.29 6.18
C MET A 176 0.17 -3.25 7.69
N ARG A 177 1.21 -3.76 8.36
CA ARG A 177 1.35 -3.60 9.81
C ARG A 177 1.47 -2.12 10.21
N ASP A 178 1.37 -1.88 11.51
CA ASP A 178 1.64 -0.56 12.08
C ASP A 178 3.08 -0.10 11.74
N PRO A 179 3.25 1.06 11.05
CA PRO A 179 4.56 1.56 10.62
C PRO A 179 5.44 2.05 11.77
N THR A 180 4.93 2.14 13.01
CA THR A 180 5.66 2.72 14.15
C THR A 180 7.03 2.09 14.37
N ALA A 181 7.16 0.77 14.15
CA ALA A 181 8.42 0.06 14.32
C ALA A 181 9.45 0.43 13.24
N GLU A 182 9.04 0.56 11.98
CA GLU A 182 9.88 1.01 10.87
C GLU A 182 10.31 2.45 11.04
N ILE A 183 9.38 3.34 11.41
CA ILE A 183 9.68 4.75 11.69
C ILE A 183 10.73 4.85 12.79
N PHE A 184 10.52 4.15 13.92
CA PHE A 184 11.47 4.14 15.03
C PHE A 184 12.86 3.63 14.63
N ARG A 185 12.93 2.62 13.74
CA ARG A 185 14.20 2.10 13.22
C ARG A 185 14.89 3.05 12.24
N ALA A 186 14.12 3.83 11.49
CA ALA A 186 14.65 4.82 10.55
C ALA A 186 15.12 6.10 11.26
N THR A 187 14.57 6.43 12.43
CA THR A 187 14.88 7.67 13.17
C THR A 187 16.39 7.91 13.40
N PRO A 188 17.21 6.94 13.85
CA PRO A 188 18.65 7.17 14.02
C PRO A 188 19.35 7.58 12.73
N GLU A 189 19.01 6.94 11.60
CA GLU A 189 19.56 7.27 10.29
C GLU A 189 19.15 8.69 9.86
N LEU A 190 17.90 9.08 10.09
CA LEU A 190 17.41 10.43 9.79
C LEU A 190 18.12 11.50 10.63
N VAL A 191 18.35 11.24 11.92
CA VAL A 191 19.08 12.15 12.82
C VAL A 191 20.54 12.33 12.40
N GLU A 192 21.17 11.27 11.89
CA GLU A 192 22.54 11.30 11.37
C GLU A 192 22.64 11.92 9.96
N GLY A 193 21.52 12.18 9.29
CA GLY A 193 21.46 12.67 7.91
C GLY A 193 21.62 11.59 6.86
N ASN A 194 21.52 10.31 7.23
CA ASN A 194 21.59 9.15 6.34
C ASN A 194 20.22 8.85 5.72
N TYR A 195 19.65 9.82 4.99
CA TYR A 195 18.28 9.73 4.46
C TYR A 195 18.04 8.52 3.53
N ALA A 196 19.06 8.07 2.80
CA ALA A 196 18.95 6.89 1.93
C ALA A 196 18.74 5.60 2.74
N SER A 197 19.54 5.40 3.79
CA SER A 197 19.40 4.25 4.71
C SER A 197 18.06 4.26 5.43
N ALA A 198 17.61 5.45 5.88
CA ALA A 198 16.29 5.62 6.47
C ALA A 198 15.19 5.19 5.50
N LEU A 199 15.29 5.60 4.23
CA LEU A 199 14.29 5.28 3.23
C LEU A 199 14.25 3.78 2.92
N GLU A 200 15.39 3.09 2.89
CA GLU A 200 15.41 1.61 2.75
C GLU A 200 14.58 0.94 3.85
N ILE A 201 14.72 1.39 5.10
CA ILE A 201 13.96 0.85 6.23
C ILE A 201 12.47 1.13 6.06
N LEU A 202 12.09 2.37 5.76
CA LEU A 202 10.70 2.80 5.67
C LEU A 202 9.96 2.09 4.53
N LEU A 203 10.63 1.87 3.39
CA LEU A 203 10.02 1.27 2.21
C LEU A 203 9.82 -0.26 2.32
N THR A 204 10.47 -0.93 3.28
CA THR A 204 10.22 -2.37 3.54
C THR A 204 8.76 -2.67 3.89
N ILE A 205 8.00 -1.67 4.34
CA ILE A 205 6.56 -1.83 4.63
C ILE A 205 5.75 -2.20 3.37
N GLY A 206 6.20 -1.73 2.19
CA GLY A 206 5.57 -2.01 0.89
C GLY A 206 5.59 -3.49 0.53
N GLU A 207 6.60 -4.23 0.97
CA GLU A 207 6.78 -5.65 0.64
C GLU A 207 5.75 -6.58 1.29
N GLN A 208 5.02 -6.09 2.31
CA GLN A 208 4.02 -6.87 3.04
C GLN A 208 2.73 -7.11 2.24
N ILE A 209 2.47 -6.30 1.22
CA ILE A 209 1.29 -6.47 0.39
C ILE A 209 1.45 -7.72 -0.48
N PRO A 210 0.45 -8.63 -0.50
CA PRO A 210 0.52 -9.84 -1.31
C PRO A 210 0.70 -9.55 -2.81
N GLU A 211 1.46 -10.42 -3.46
CA GLU A 211 1.49 -10.54 -4.92
C GLU A 211 0.24 -11.26 -5.43
N TYR A 212 -0.03 -11.15 -6.74
CA TYR A 212 -1.05 -11.89 -7.49
C TYR A 212 -2.52 -11.57 -7.19
N VAL A 213 -2.82 -10.89 -6.08
CA VAL A 213 -4.18 -10.54 -5.69
C VAL A 213 -4.26 -9.06 -5.35
N PHE A 214 -4.79 -8.28 -6.30
CA PHE A 214 -4.82 -6.82 -6.22
C PHE A 214 -6.24 -6.32 -6.00
N ASP A 215 -6.63 -6.13 -4.73
CA ASP A 215 -7.97 -5.69 -4.34
C ASP A 215 -8.10 -4.17 -4.20
N ARG A 216 -7.85 -3.42 -5.28
CA ARG A 216 -7.97 -1.96 -5.28
C ARG A 216 -9.37 -1.47 -4.90
N ALA A 217 -10.39 -2.32 -5.02
CA ALA A 217 -11.76 -2.05 -4.58
C ALA A 217 -11.98 -2.16 -3.06
N ASN A 218 -11.06 -2.80 -2.33
CA ASN A 218 -11.24 -3.29 -0.96
C ASN A 218 -12.55 -4.08 -0.79
N ALA A 219 -12.77 -5.04 -1.70
CA ALA A 219 -14.00 -5.81 -1.83
C ALA A 219 -13.98 -7.13 -1.05
N ILE A 220 -12.81 -7.61 -0.63
CA ILE A 220 -12.64 -8.82 0.18
C ILE A 220 -11.85 -8.52 1.44
N LYS A 221 -11.84 -9.48 2.38
CA LYS A 221 -11.13 -9.35 3.65
C LYS A 221 -9.65 -9.73 3.52
N THR A 222 -8.81 -9.27 4.44
CA THR A 222 -7.37 -9.59 4.48
C THR A 222 -7.08 -11.11 4.49
N ASN A 223 -7.85 -11.90 5.25
CA ASN A 223 -7.68 -13.35 5.28
C ASN A 223 -8.07 -14.03 3.95
N GLU A 224 -9.08 -13.50 3.26
CA GLU A 224 -9.49 -13.96 1.92
C GLU A 224 -8.43 -13.63 0.87
N ARG A 225 -7.86 -12.41 0.90
CA ARG A 225 -6.73 -12.03 0.03
C ARG A 225 -5.53 -12.93 0.24
N THR A 226 -5.16 -13.17 1.49
CA THR A 226 -4.03 -14.04 1.84
C THR A 226 -4.24 -15.46 1.30
N ALA A 227 -5.43 -16.03 1.49
CA ALA A 227 -5.78 -17.35 0.98
C ALA A 227 -5.77 -17.42 -0.57
N LEU A 228 -6.24 -16.36 -1.25
CA LEU A 228 -6.15 -16.28 -2.71
C LEU A 228 -4.71 -16.17 -3.20
N ALA A 229 -3.86 -15.40 -2.52
CA ALA A 229 -2.45 -15.26 -2.88
C ALA A 229 -1.68 -16.58 -2.71
N GLU A 230 -2.01 -17.36 -1.67
CA GLU A 230 -1.48 -18.72 -1.51
C GLU A 230 -1.93 -19.65 -2.65
N LYS A 231 -3.22 -19.60 -3.03
CA LYS A 231 -3.74 -20.36 -4.18
C LYS A 231 -3.08 -19.96 -5.49
N ALA A 232 -2.84 -18.66 -5.71
CA ALA A 232 -2.16 -18.16 -6.89
C ALA A 232 -0.76 -18.77 -7.01
N LYS A 233 0.01 -18.76 -5.91
CA LYS A 233 1.34 -19.37 -5.83
C LYS A 233 1.34 -20.86 -6.15
N GLU A 234 0.30 -21.60 -5.72
CA GLU A 234 0.16 -23.02 -6.02
C GLU A 234 -0.03 -23.33 -7.51
N THR A 235 -0.48 -22.36 -8.32
CA THR A 235 -0.65 -22.57 -9.76
C THR A 235 0.68 -22.66 -10.50
N GLY A 236 1.74 -22.02 -10.00
CA GLY A 236 3.08 -22.03 -10.62
C GLY A 236 3.21 -21.17 -11.88
N HIS A 237 2.20 -20.38 -12.21
CA HIS A 237 2.17 -19.46 -13.37
C HIS A 237 2.00 -18.00 -12.90
N SER A 238 2.28 -17.03 -13.77
CA SER A 238 1.92 -15.61 -13.56
C SER A 238 0.43 -15.39 -13.84
N TYR A 239 -0.40 -15.93 -12.96
CA TYR A 239 -1.84 -15.68 -12.98
C TYR A 239 -2.19 -14.67 -11.90
N ASP A 240 -2.76 -13.54 -12.33
CA ASP A 240 -3.14 -12.46 -11.43
C ASP A 240 -4.66 -12.30 -11.37
N VAL A 241 -5.14 -11.90 -10.20
CA VAL A 241 -6.52 -11.45 -9.97
C VAL A 241 -6.49 -9.99 -9.57
N ILE A 242 -7.14 -9.13 -10.36
CA ILE A 242 -7.37 -7.73 -10.05
C ILE A 242 -8.84 -7.51 -9.72
N MET A 243 -9.12 -7.00 -8.53
CA MET A 243 -10.45 -6.53 -8.13
C MET A 243 -10.42 -5.00 -8.03
N ILE A 244 -11.28 -4.35 -8.81
CA ILE A 244 -11.25 -2.89 -8.97
C ILE A 244 -12.67 -2.31 -8.98
N LYS A 245 -12.78 -1.00 -8.77
CA LYS A 245 -13.97 -0.19 -9.06
C LYS A 245 -13.64 0.71 -10.24
N LEU A 246 -14.01 0.30 -11.46
CA LEU A 246 -13.76 1.14 -12.65
C LEU A 246 -14.68 2.38 -12.66
N PRO A 247 -14.25 3.51 -13.25
CA PRO A 247 -15.10 4.68 -13.45
C PRO A 247 -16.23 4.39 -14.44
N GLU A 248 -17.26 5.25 -14.50
CA GLU A 248 -18.35 5.09 -15.48
C GLU A 248 -17.78 5.04 -16.88
N PRO A 249 -18.25 4.08 -17.71
CA PRO A 249 -17.76 4.02 -19.08
C PRO A 249 -18.09 5.32 -19.78
N GLU A 250 -17.15 5.79 -20.60
CA GLU A 250 -17.38 6.95 -21.43
C GLU A 250 -18.58 6.74 -22.35
N LYS A 251 -19.20 7.84 -22.76
CA LYS A 251 -20.39 7.78 -23.61
C LYS A 251 -20.07 7.05 -24.92
N GLY A 252 -20.74 5.92 -25.13
CA GLY A 252 -20.60 5.09 -26.34
C GLY A 252 -19.68 3.88 -26.16
N VAL A 253 -18.97 3.78 -25.04
CA VAL A 253 -18.17 2.61 -24.66
C VAL A 253 -19.03 1.68 -23.81
N SER A 254 -19.03 0.38 -24.12
CA SER A 254 -19.71 -0.60 -23.27
C SER A 254 -18.87 -0.94 -22.04
N VAL A 255 -19.50 -1.39 -20.95
CA VAL A 255 -18.77 -1.87 -19.76
C VAL A 255 -17.84 -3.04 -20.12
N GLU A 256 -18.28 -3.97 -20.99
CA GLU A 256 -17.43 -5.06 -21.46
C GLU A 256 -16.19 -4.55 -22.22
N GLU A 257 -16.35 -3.56 -23.10
CA GLU A 257 -15.25 -2.99 -23.88
C GLU A 257 -14.21 -2.31 -22.99
N GLN A 258 -14.67 -1.49 -22.04
CA GLN A 258 -13.80 -0.84 -21.04
C GLN A 258 -13.04 -1.88 -20.20
N LEU A 259 -13.73 -2.92 -19.73
CA LEU A 259 -13.13 -4.00 -18.95
C LEU A 259 -12.07 -4.77 -19.72
N ASN A 260 -12.35 -5.15 -20.98
CA ASN A 260 -11.42 -5.91 -21.80
C ASN A 260 -10.16 -5.09 -22.11
N SER A 261 -10.33 -3.80 -22.45
CA SER A 261 -9.19 -2.93 -22.72
C SER A 261 -8.29 -2.80 -21.49
N PHE A 262 -8.88 -2.53 -20.32
CA PHE A 262 -8.13 -2.39 -19.07
C PHE A 262 -7.45 -3.71 -18.65
N ALA A 263 -8.15 -4.84 -18.78
CA ALA A 263 -7.61 -6.16 -18.43
C ALA A 263 -6.40 -6.52 -19.31
N GLU A 264 -6.45 -6.22 -20.62
CA GLU A 264 -5.35 -6.49 -21.54
C GLU A 264 -4.14 -5.63 -21.27
N GLU A 265 -4.34 -4.33 -21.04
CA GLU A 265 -3.27 -3.40 -20.64
C GLU A 265 -2.58 -3.89 -19.37
N LYS A 266 -3.35 -4.21 -18.33
CA LYS A 266 -2.80 -4.68 -17.05
C LYS A 266 -2.12 -6.03 -17.15
N ARG A 267 -2.63 -6.94 -17.98
CA ARG A 267 -1.99 -8.23 -18.22
C ARG A 267 -0.60 -8.05 -18.84
N GLN A 268 -0.45 -7.10 -19.76
CA GLN A 268 0.83 -6.77 -20.39
C GLN A 268 1.79 -6.10 -19.40
N GLU A 269 1.31 -5.13 -18.62
CA GLU A 269 2.09 -4.46 -17.57
C GLU A 269 2.66 -5.44 -16.54
N LEU A 270 1.84 -6.40 -16.10
CA LEU A 270 2.21 -7.43 -15.13
C LEU A 270 2.99 -8.60 -15.75
N ASN A 271 3.11 -8.65 -17.08
CA ASN A 271 3.64 -9.81 -17.81
C ASN A 271 2.95 -11.13 -17.39
N ALA A 272 1.63 -11.08 -17.26
CA ALA A 272 0.79 -12.18 -16.84
C ALA A 272 0.35 -13.05 -18.02
N GLU A 273 0.28 -14.38 -17.81
CA GLU A 273 -0.24 -15.31 -18.82
C GLU A 273 -1.77 -15.18 -18.95
N LEU A 274 -2.45 -15.13 -17.81
CA LEU A 274 -3.87 -14.86 -17.70
C LEU A 274 -4.12 -13.88 -16.57
N LEU A 275 -5.08 -12.97 -16.77
CA LEU A 275 -5.50 -12.02 -15.76
C LEU A 275 -7.02 -12.03 -15.62
N LEU A 276 -7.51 -12.31 -14.41
CA LEU A 276 -8.92 -12.13 -14.06
C LEU A 276 -9.12 -10.72 -13.53
N LEU A 277 -9.91 -9.92 -14.26
CA LEU A 277 -10.35 -8.60 -13.82
C LEU A 277 -11.80 -8.67 -13.36
N MET A 278 -12.07 -8.15 -12.16
CA MET A 278 -13.40 -8.12 -11.56
C MET A 278 -13.79 -6.67 -11.21
N ASP A 279 -14.73 -6.07 -11.94
CA ASP A 279 -15.27 -4.73 -11.60
C ASP A 279 -16.43 -4.85 -10.63
N VAL A 280 -16.16 -4.51 -9.38
CA VAL A 280 -17.09 -4.65 -8.25
C VAL A 280 -18.34 -3.79 -8.43
N ARG A 281 -18.21 -2.67 -9.15
CA ARG A 281 -19.32 -1.75 -9.39
C ARG A 281 -20.30 -2.31 -10.41
N SER A 282 -19.82 -2.77 -11.57
CA SER A 282 -20.71 -3.35 -12.60
C SER A 282 -21.06 -4.82 -12.34
N GLN A 283 -20.38 -5.47 -11.39
CA GLN A 283 -20.47 -6.91 -11.12
C GLN A 283 -20.18 -7.77 -12.37
N LYS A 284 -19.28 -7.28 -13.23
CA LYS A 284 -18.81 -7.99 -14.41
C LYS A 284 -17.34 -8.38 -14.24
N CYS A 285 -16.98 -9.53 -14.79
CA CYS A 285 -15.60 -9.98 -14.86
C CYS A 285 -15.21 -10.34 -16.30
N VAL A 286 -13.92 -10.20 -16.58
CA VAL A 286 -13.29 -10.63 -17.83
C VAL A 286 -12.00 -11.37 -17.48
N ILE A 287 -11.60 -12.29 -18.35
CA ILE A 287 -10.29 -12.94 -18.26
C ILE A 287 -9.53 -12.57 -19.54
N SER A 288 -8.44 -11.82 -19.39
CA SER A 288 -7.54 -11.47 -20.50
C SER A 288 -6.52 -12.61 -20.71
N GLY A 289 -6.12 -12.82 -21.97
CA GLY A 289 -5.29 -13.93 -22.44
C GLY A 289 -6.10 -15.04 -23.12
N THR A 290 -5.63 -16.29 -23.06
CA THR A 290 -6.30 -17.45 -23.67
C THR A 290 -6.81 -18.42 -22.59
N PRO A 291 -7.94 -18.12 -21.91
CA PRO A 291 -8.43 -18.96 -20.83
C PRO A 291 -9.04 -20.28 -21.34
N PRO A 292 -9.14 -21.30 -20.47
CA PRO A 292 -9.97 -22.48 -20.74
C PRO A 292 -11.40 -22.12 -21.17
N GLU A 293 -11.95 -22.91 -22.10
CA GLU A 293 -13.29 -22.67 -22.64
C GLU A 293 -14.34 -22.64 -21.52
N GLY A 294 -15.20 -21.61 -21.54
CA GLY A 294 -16.28 -21.44 -20.57
C GLY A 294 -15.86 -20.84 -19.22
N LEU A 295 -14.56 -20.72 -18.91
CA LEU A 295 -14.09 -20.28 -17.58
C LEU A 295 -14.65 -18.92 -17.18
N THR A 296 -14.62 -17.92 -18.07
CA THR A 296 -15.16 -16.57 -17.78
C THR A 296 -16.65 -16.64 -17.41
N SER A 297 -17.43 -17.47 -18.10
CA SER A 297 -18.85 -17.63 -17.81
C SER A 297 -19.10 -18.35 -16.48
N GLU A 298 -18.27 -19.34 -16.14
CA GLU A 298 -18.33 -20.04 -14.85
C GLU A 298 -17.97 -19.12 -13.68
N VAL A 299 -16.89 -18.33 -13.79
CA VAL A 299 -16.48 -17.33 -12.79
C VAL A 299 -17.57 -16.28 -12.61
N GLN A 300 -18.10 -15.74 -13.72
CA GLN A 300 -19.18 -14.76 -13.69
C GLN A 300 -20.43 -15.30 -13.00
N LYS A 301 -20.77 -16.57 -13.23
CA LYS A 301 -21.90 -17.25 -12.59
C LYS A 301 -21.64 -17.47 -11.11
N MET A 302 -20.45 -17.94 -10.73
CA MET A 302 -20.06 -18.15 -9.33
C MET A 302 -20.16 -16.85 -8.54
N TRP A 303 -19.68 -15.73 -9.10
CA TRP A 303 -19.76 -14.43 -8.45
C TRP A 303 -21.21 -14.02 -8.19
N LYS A 304 -22.08 -14.13 -9.19
CA LYS A 304 -23.51 -13.80 -9.06
C LYS A 304 -24.26 -14.68 -8.06
N GLN A 305 -23.85 -15.94 -7.90
CA GLN A 305 -24.52 -16.91 -7.04
C GLN A 305 -24.02 -16.88 -5.59
N LYS A 306 -22.75 -16.54 -5.39
CA LYS A 306 -22.11 -16.51 -4.09
C LYS A 306 -21.52 -15.13 -3.81
N ASN A 307 -20.20 -15.00 -3.94
CA ASN A 307 -19.45 -13.78 -3.69
C ASN A 307 -18.21 -13.75 -4.59
N ILE A 308 -17.51 -12.63 -4.54
CA ILE A 308 -16.32 -12.36 -5.36
C ILE A 308 -15.15 -13.29 -5.00
N PHE A 309 -14.98 -13.62 -3.72
CA PHE A 309 -13.92 -14.52 -3.24
C PHE A 309 -14.08 -15.94 -3.81
N ASP A 310 -15.28 -16.53 -3.70
CA ASP A 310 -15.58 -17.86 -4.24
C ASP A 310 -15.36 -17.94 -5.76
N ALA A 311 -15.63 -16.84 -6.48
CA ALA A 311 -15.40 -16.76 -7.92
C ALA A 311 -13.90 -16.70 -8.27
N ALA A 312 -13.10 -15.95 -7.51
CA ALA A 312 -11.65 -15.92 -7.65
C ALA A 312 -11.00 -17.27 -7.27
N VAL A 313 -11.53 -17.97 -6.26
CA VAL A 313 -11.10 -19.34 -5.92
C VAL A 313 -11.36 -20.29 -7.10
N LEU A 314 -12.56 -20.24 -7.69
CA LEU A 314 -12.89 -21.07 -8.85
C LEU A 314 -11.94 -20.83 -10.02
N TYR A 315 -11.56 -19.57 -10.27
CA TYR A 315 -10.57 -19.22 -11.30
C TYR A 315 -9.25 -19.97 -11.08
N TYR A 316 -8.65 -19.87 -9.90
CA TYR A 316 -7.39 -20.56 -9.61
C TYR A 316 -7.53 -22.09 -9.63
N ASP A 317 -8.62 -22.64 -9.09
CA ASP A 317 -8.84 -24.08 -9.07
C ASP A 317 -8.94 -24.67 -10.50
N LYS A 318 -9.46 -23.90 -11.46
CA LYS A 318 -9.58 -24.29 -12.87
C LYS A 318 -8.31 -24.11 -13.68
N LEU A 319 -7.36 -23.31 -13.21
CA LEU A 319 -6.06 -23.15 -13.84
C LEU A 319 -5.05 -24.19 -13.35
N LYS A 320 -5.33 -24.84 -12.22
CA LYS A 320 -4.53 -25.96 -11.69
C LYS A 320 -4.82 -27.30 -12.38
N SER A 321 -5.98 -27.42 -13.05
CA SER A 321 -6.48 -28.66 -13.67
C SER A 321 -6.08 -28.81 -15.12
#